data_AF-A0A1F3SMQ8-F1
#
_entry.id   AF-A0A1F3SMQ8-F1
#
_cell.length_a   1.000
_cell.length_b   1.000
_cell.length_c   1.000
_cell.angle_alpha   90.00
_cell.angle_beta   90.00
_cell.angle_gamma   90.00
#
_symmetry.space_group_name_H-M   'P 1'
#
loop_
_entity.id
_entity.type
_entity.pdbx_description
1 polymer ?
#
loop_
_entity_poly.entity_id
_entity_poly.type
_entity_poly.pdbx_seq_one_letter_code
_entity_poly.pdbx_strand_id
1 'polypeptide(L)'
;MAKTNTHGSGSTRRLHPSAYGGMLRNRRCGRGRRPISIIYSMHIVLRSTLARGKWSFAGDQNREMIRYVLAKHATTCAVKLIATGNAGNHLHLRIQVASREQYIHFIRAVTGEIALKIKKIIHPERELARSKKHELGCAPDESSSEQISLKEKNFWDRRPFSSIVGTLRYATRLTDYIKINQLEGNGISRAYARLVVQKWRDGTWQEFEPGTAGEYG
;
A
#
# COMPACT_ATOMS: atom_id res chain seq x y z
N MET A 1 -6.04 -27.66 -43.91
CA MET A 1 -5.91 -26.19 -43.98
C MET A 1 -5.96 -25.63 -42.57
N ALA A 2 -4.80 -25.32 -42.00
CA ALA A 2 -4.67 -24.84 -40.62
C ALA A 2 -4.89 -23.33 -40.55
N LYS A 3 -5.81 -22.89 -39.71
CA LYS A 3 -6.10 -21.48 -39.44
C LYS A 3 -4.99 -20.89 -38.57
N THR A 4 -4.43 -19.78 -39.03
CA THR A 4 -3.44 -18.96 -38.33
C THR A 4 -4.07 -18.28 -37.11
N ASN A 5 -3.57 -18.57 -35.91
CA ASN A 5 -3.90 -17.81 -34.70
C ASN A 5 -2.83 -16.73 -34.47
N THR A 6 -3.23 -15.49 -34.73
CA THR A 6 -2.52 -14.27 -34.35
C THR A 6 -2.44 -14.17 -32.83
N HIS A 7 -1.25 -14.39 -32.25
CA HIS A 7 -1.00 -14.04 -30.84
C HIS A 7 -0.63 -12.57 -30.73
N GLY A 8 -1.53 -11.81 -30.12
CA GLY A 8 -1.29 -10.43 -29.70
C GLY A 8 -0.09 -10.32 -28.77
N SER A 9 0.73 -9.30 -29.00
CA SER A 9 1.95 -9.00 -28.27
C SER A 9 1.66 -8.57 -26.82
N GLY A 10 1.52 -9.54 -25.92
CA GLY A 10 1.58 -9.30 -24.48
C GLY A 10 3.04 -9.19 -24.03
N SER A 11 3.55 -7.97 -23.82
CA SER A 11 4.87 -7.74 -23.20
C SER A 11 4.92 -8.44 -21.83
N THR A 12 5.51 -9.64 -21.77
CA THR A 12 5.78 -10.36 -20.53
C THR A 12 6.92 -9.66 -19.81
N ARG A 13 6.62 -8.59 -19.06
CA ARG A 13 7.60 -8.00 -18.14
C ARG A 13 8.03 -9.09 -17.16
N ARG A 14 9.25 -9.62 -17.33
CA ARG A 14 9.84 -10.54 -16.37
C ARG A 14 9.85 -9.84 -15.02
N LEU A 15 9.21 -10.46 -14.04
CA LEU A 15 9.21 -9.98 -12.66
C LEU A 15 10.66 -10.00 -12.14
N HIS A 16 10.99 -9.04 -11.27
CA HIS A 16 12.30 -9.02 -10.63
C HIS A 16 12.54 -10.35 -9.89
N PRO A 17 13.75 -10.95 -9.93
CA PRO A 17 14.01 -12.26 -9.31
C PRO A 17 13.67 -12.33 -7.81
N SER A 18 13.77 -11.21 -7.11
CA SER A 18 13.43 -11.11 -5.69
C SER A 18 11.93 -10.84 -5.42
N ALA A 19 11.08 -10.83 -6.45
CA ALA A 19 9.66 -10.50 -6.30
C ALA A 19 8.93 -11.58 -5.51
N TYR A 20 8.13 -11.17 -4.53
CA TYR A 20 7.49 -12.08 -3.59
C TYR A 20 6.13 -11.55 -3.14
N GLY A 21 5.20 -12.43 -2.74
CA GLY A 21 3.94 -12.04 -2.11
C GLY A 21 2.90 -11.50 -3.11
N GLY A 22 1.85 -10.84 -2.60
CA GLY A 22 0.74 -10.37 -3.43
C GLY A 22 0.15 -11.50 -4.29
N MET A 23 -0.13 -11.20 -5.56
CA MET A 23 -0.63 -12.18 -6.53
C MET A 23 0.34 -13.34 -6.81
N LEU A 24 1.64 -13.17 -6.54
CA LEU A 24 2.63 -14.23 -6.76
C LEU A 24 2.43 -15.41 -5.82
N ARG A 25 1.69 -15.23 -4.71
CA ARG A 25 1.29 -16.35 -3.85
C ARG A 25 0.37 -17.36 -4.53
N ASN A 26 -0.21 -17.03 -5.68
CA ASN A 26 -0.97 -17.99 -6.47
C ASN A 26 -0.04 -18.95 -7.24
N ARG A 27 1.27 -18.62 -7.34
CA ARG A 27 2.30 -19.40 -8.03
C ARG A 27 3.34 -19.95 -7.03
N ARG A 28 4.01 -21.04 -7.38
CA ARG A 28 5.05 -21.67 -6.52
C ARG A 28 6.16 -20.70 -6.12
N CYS A 29 6.60 -19.84 -7.05
CA CYS A 29 7.65 -18.83 -6.83
C CYS A 29 7.33 -17.79 -5.73
N GLY A 30 6.05 -17.57 -5.41
CA GLY A 30 5.65 -16.64 -4.34
C GLY A 30 5.31 -17.30 -3.00
N ARG A 31 5.54 -18.61 -2.83
CA ARG A 31 5.15 -19.40 -1.64
C ARG A 31 6.30 -19.77 -0.68
N GLY A 32 7.51 -19.24 -0.87
CA GLY A 32 8.69 -19.52 -0.03
C GLY A 32 8.95 -18.51 1.11
N ARG A 33 10.19 -18.48 1.62
CA ARG A 33 10.67 -17.43 2.53
C ARG A 33 10.81 -16.11 1.76
N ARG A 34 10.23 -15.01 2.28
CA ARG A 34 10.35 -13.68 1.67
C ARG A 34 11.84 -13.25 1.60
N PRO A 35 12.36 -12.87 0.42
CA PRO A 35 13.65 -12.19 0.30
C PRO A 35 13.59 -10.82 0.98
N ILE A 36 14.52 -10.56 1.89
CA ILE A 36 14.68 -9.27 2.58
C ILE A 36 16.13 -8.84 2.40
N SER A 37 16.35 -7.57 2.10
CA SER A 37 17.69 -6.97 2.06
C SER A 37 17.84 -5.98 3.20
N ILE A 38 18.97 -6.04 3.89
CA ILE A 38 19.38 -5.06 4.90
C ILE A 38 20.26 -3.94 4.28
N ILE A 39 20.83 -4.21 3.11
CA ILE A 39 21.71 -3.29 2.38
C ILE A 39 20.88 -2.41 1.45
N TYR A 40 19.99 -3.04 0.66
CA TYR A 40 19.21 -2.35 -0.35
C TYR A 40 17.80 -2.04 0.13
N SER A 41 17.24 -0.94 -0.37
CA SER A 41 15.82 -0.64 -0.15
C SER A 41 14.91 -1.70 -0.77
N MET A 42 13.69 -1.81 -0.25
CA MET A 42 12.66 -2.73 -0.70
C MET A 42 11.42 -1.95 -1.16
N HIS A 43 10.85 -2.37 -2.28
CA HIS A 43 9.52 -1.95 -2.70
C HIS A 43 8.49 -2.87 -2.07
N ILE A 44 7.54 -2.32 -1.34
CA ILE A 44 6.43 -3.03 -0.73
C ILE A 44 5.12 -2.51 -1.30
N VAL A 45 4.18 -3.42 -1.60
CA VAL A 45 2.82 -3.04 -2.00
C VAL A 45 1.78 -3.72 -1.12
N LEU A 46 0.95 -2.90 -0.48
CA LEU A 46 -0.22 -3.29 0.29
C LEU A 46 -1.46 -3.01 -0.55
N ARG A 47 -2.34 -3.99 -0.75
CA ARG A 47 -3.55 -3.83 -1.57
C ARG A 47 -4.78 -4.32 -0.84
N SER A 48 -5.86 -3.57 -0.98
CA SER A 48 -7.20 -3.96 -0.53
C SER A 48 -8.22 -3.70 -1.63
N THR A 49 -8.99 -4.71 -2.02
CA THR A 49 -10.16 -4.54 -2.90
C THR A 49 -11.30 -3.81 -2.19
N LEU A 50 -11.30 -3.80 -0.85
CA LEU A 50 -12.30 -3.12 -0.03
C LEU A 50 -12.03 -1.61 0.08
N ALA A 51 -10.80 -1.16 -0.17
CA ALA A 51 -10.41 0.25 -0.11
C ALA A 51 -10.97 1.05 -1.30
N ARG A 52 -12.28 1.31 -1.28
CA ARG A 52 -13.04 2.06 -2.28
C ARG A 52 -14.05 2.97 -1.58
N GLY A 53 -14.52 4.01 -2.29
CA GLY A 53 -15.46 4.98 -1.71
C GLY A 53 -14.92 5.56 -0.41
N LYS A 54 -15.72 5.51 0.65
CA LYS A 54 -15.31 6.00 1.99
C LYS A 54 -14.13 5.21 2.61
N TRP A 55 -13.85 4.00 2.13
CA TRP A 55 -12.69 3.18 2.58
C TRP A 55 -11.45 3.40 1.73
N SER A 56 -11.55 4.22 0.67
CA SER A 56 -10.42 4.56 -0.18
C SER A 56 -9.29 5.14 0.66
N PHE A 57 -8.09 4.62 0.46
CA PHE A 57 -6.88 5.16 1.06
C PHE A 57 -6.63 6.60 0.62
N ALA A 58 -7.11 7.00 -0.55
CA ALA A 58 -6.90 8.34 -1.09
C ALA A 58 -7.86 9.40 -0.50
N GLY A 59 -8.92 9.01 0.20
CA GLY A 59 -9.79 9.98 0.87
C GLY A 59 -9.03 10.77 1.92
N ASP A 60 -9.29 12.08 2.06
CA ASP A 60 -8.42 13.01 2.82
C ASP A 60 -8.14 12.55 4.25
N GLN A 61 -9.19 12.18 4.99
CA GLN A 61 -9.07 11.67 6.37
C GLN A 61 -8.24 10.37 6.43
N ASN A 62 -8.49 9.44 5.51
CA ASN A 62 -7.76 8.17 5.46
C ASN A 62 -6.31 8.39 5.05
N ARG A 63 -6.05 9.31 4.11
CA ARG A 63 -4.71 9.64 3.62
C ARG A 63 -3.85 10.21 4.73
N GLU A 64 -4.37 11.16 5.50
CA GLU A 64 -3.62 11.74 6.63
C GLU A 64 -3.42 10.72 7.75
N MET A 65 -4.46 9.94 8.07
CA MET A 65 -4.34 8.85 9.04
C MET A 65 -3.27 7.83 8.62
N ILE A 66 -3.23 7.42 7.36
CA ILE A 66 -2.23 6.48 6.83
C ILE A 66 -0.84 7.10 6.90
N ARG A 67 -0.69 8.38 6.52
CA ARG A 67 0.59 9.11 6.62
C ARG A 67 1.12 9.10 8.05
N TYR A 68 0.26 9.42 9.01
CA TYR A 68 0.58 9.37 10.44
C TYR A 68 0.99 7.95 10.89
N VAL A 69 0.22 6.91 10.55
CA VAL A 69 0.52 5.52 10.94
C VAL A 69 1.84 5.05 10.34
N LEU A 70 2.13 5.40 9.09
CA LEU A 70 3.40 5.07 8.45
C LEU A 70 4.58 5.76 9.13
N ALA A 71 4.48 7.06 9.38
CA ALA A 71 5.54 7.83 10.05
C ALA A 71 5.79 7.31 11.48
N LYS A 72 4.72 7.10 12.26
CA LYS A 72 4.77 6.54 13.61
C LYS A 72 5.54 5.21 13.64
N HIS A 73 5.14 4.25 12.80
CA HIS A 73 5.76 2.92 12.82
C HIS A 73 7.13 2.88 12.15
N ALA A 74 7.43 3.80 11.23
CA ALA A 74 8.77 3.95 10.68
C ALA A 74 9.76 4.30 11.80
N THR A 75 9.40 5.25 12.67
CA THR A 75 10.21 5.63 13.82
C THR A 75 10.31 4.51 14.85
N THR A 76 9.18 3.95 15.32
CA THR A 76 9.21 2.95 16.41
C THR A 76 9.87 1.63 16.01
N CYS A 77 9.78 1.24 14.74
CA CYS A 77 10.41 0.02 14.24
C CYS A 77 11.81 0.26 13.65
N ALA A 78 12.34 1.49 13.73
CA ALA A 78 13.62 1.89 13.12
C ALA A 78 13.73 1.53 11.62
N VAL A 79 12.65 1.79 10.88
CA VAL A 79 12.57 1.56 9.42
C VAL A 79 12.68 2.89 8.70
N LYS A 80 13.63 2.99 7.76
CA LYS A 80 13.76 4.17 6.91
C LYS A 80 12.70 4.14 5.81
N LEU A 81 11.72 5.03 5.91
CA LEU A 81 10.69 5.23 4.89
C LEU A 81 11.20 6.21 3.83
N ILE A 82 11.60 5.69 2.67
CA ILE A 82 12.25 6.46 1.59
C ILE A 82 11.23 7.15 0.69
N ALA A 83 10.13 6.47 0.37
CA ALA A 83 9.06 7.04 -0.44
C ALA A 83 7.73 6.32 -0.17
N THR A 84 6.64 7.05 -0.29
CA THR A 84 5.27 6.53 -0.19
C THR A 84 4.45 6.96 -1.39
N GLY A 85 3.53 6.11 -1.81
CA GLY A 85 2.59 6.41 -2.88
C GLY A 85 1.26 5.75 -2.61
N ASN A 86 0.19 6.52 -2.68
CA ASN A 86 -1.16 6.08 -2.40
C ASN A 86 -2.01 6.20 -3.66
N ALA A 87 -2.36 5.06 -4.23
CA ALA A 87 -3.16 4.98 -5.45
C ALA A 87 -4.64 4.65 -5.16
N GLY A 88 -5.14 5.02 -3.98
CA GLY A 88 -6.53 4.84 -3.57
C GLY A 88 -6.85 3.46 -2.99
N ASN A 89 -6.51 2.37 -3.68
CA ASN A 89 -6.76 1.00 -3.17
C ASN A 89 -5.49 0.18 -2.92
N HIS A 90 -4.33 0.79 -3.13
CA HIS A 90 -3.04 0.21 -2.85
C HIS A 90 -2.03 1.26 -2.41
N LEU A 91 -1.18 0.87 -1.46
CA LEU A 91 -0.08 1.66 -0.92
C LEU A 91 1.23 1.09 -1.44
N HIS A 92 2.04 1.93 -2.06
CA HIS A 92 3.42 1.66 -2.40
C HIS A 92 4.34 2.28 -1.36
N LEU A 93 5.26 1.47 -0.84
CA LEU A 93 6.27 1.92 0.10
C LEU A 93 7.64 1.55 -0.45
N ARG A 94 8.57 2.48 -0.43
CA ARG A 94 10.00 2.19 -0.56
C ARG A 94 10.61 2.32 0.83
N ILE A 95 11.06 1.22 1.40
CA ILE A 95 11.61 1.17 2.76
C ILE A 95 13.02 0.63 2.75
N GLN A 96 13.82 0.96 3.76
CA GLN A 96 15.05 0.27 4.07
C GLN A 96 15.00 -0.15 5.54
N VAL A 97 15.41 -1.38 5.81
CA VAL A 97 15.35 -2.01 7.13
C VAL A 97 16.75 -2.48 7.51
N ALA A 98 17.10 -2.45 8.80
CA ALA A 98 18.37 -3.00 9.26
C ALA A 98 18.28 -4.49 9.60
N SER A 99 17.06 -5.00 9.86
CA SER A 99 16.86 -6.42 10.15
C SER A 99 15.52 -6.97 9.63
N ARG A 100 15.44 -8.32 9.56
CA ARG A 100 14.19 -9.03 9.23
C ARG A 100 13.11 -8.82 10.28
N GLU A 101 13.50 -8.69 11.54
CA GLU A 101 12.58 -8.48 12.66
C GLU A 101 11.90 -7.11 12.56
N GLN A 102 12.68 -6.05 12.35
CA GLN A 102 12.16 -4.70 12.12
C GLN A 102 11.16 -4.67 10.96
N TYR A 103 11.47 -5.36 9.85
CA TYR A 103 10.53 -5.52 8.74
C TYR A 103 9.22 -6.19 9.19
N ILE A 104 9.29 -7.29 9.94
CA ILE A 104 8.12 -8.03 10.39
C ILE A 104 7.27 -7.16 11.32
N HIS A 105 7.89 -6.49 12.29
CA HIS A 105 7.21 -5.60 13.24
C HIS A 105 6.54 -4.43 12.51
N PHE A 106 7.27 -3.72 11.65
CA PHE A 106 6.75 -2.60 10.87
C PHE A 106 5.54 -3.01 10.03
N ILE A 107 5.66 -4.09 9.26
CA ILE A 107 4.58 -4.54 8.38
C ILE A 107 3.35 -4.97 9.19
N ARG A 108 3.53 -5.72 10.28
CA ARG A 108 2.40 -6.15 11.13
C ARG A 108 1.70 -4.97 11.76
N ALA A 109 2.45 -4.02 12.31
CA ALA A 109 1.90 -2.85 12.99
C ALA A 109 1.15 -1.92 12.02
N VAL A 110 1.77 -1.56 10.89
CA VAL A 110 1.15 -0.71 9.86
C VAL A 110 -0.11 -1.36 9.30
N THR A 111 -0.04 -2.63 8.88
CA THR A 111 -1.20 -3.30 8.26
C THR A 111 -2.34 -3.51 9.25
N GLY A 112 -2.03 -3.80 10.51
CA GLY A 112 -3.03 -3.94 11.58
C GLY A 112 -3.71 -2.62 11.90
N GLU A 113 -2.94 -1.57 12.18
CA GLU A 113 -3.47 -0.28 12.61
C GLU A 113 -4.29 0.40 11.50
N ILE A 114 -3.84 0.38 10.24
CA ILE A 114 -4.61 0.92 9.10
C ILE A 114 -5.94 0.19 8.94
N ALA A 115 -5.93 -1.15 8.94
CA ALA A 115 -7.15 -1.93 8.76
C ALA A 115 -8.16 -1.68 9.88
N LEU A 116 -7.68 -1.55 11.13
CA LEU A 116 -8.53 -1.23 12.27
C LEU A 116 -9.14 0.17 12.15
N LYS A 117 -8.31 1.19 11.88
CA LYS A 117 -8.78 2.58 11.80
C LYS A 117 -9.78 2.79 10.66
N ILE A 118 -9.51 2.26 9.46
CA ILE A 118 -10.44 2.38 8.32
C ILE A 118 -11.78 1.69 8.62
N LYS A 119 -11.74 0.50 9.22
CA LYS A 119 -12.97 -0.21 9.61
C LYS A 119 -13.75 0.55 10.70
N LYS A 120 -13.06 1.21 11.63
CA LYS A 120 -13.68 1.99 12.71
C LYS A 120 -14.37 3.26 12.22
N ILE A 121 -13.79 3.99 11.26
CA ILE A 121 -14.34 5.25 10.71
C ILE A 121 -15.78 5.06 10.19
N ILE A 122 -16.14 3.86 9.75
CA ILE A 122 -17.41 3.61 9.05
C ILE A 122 -18.43 2.92 9.94
N HIS A 123 -17.97 2.24 10.99
CA HIS A 123 -18.82 1.49 11.89
C HIS A 123 -18.61 1.91 13.35
N PRO A 124 -18.86 3.18 13.71
CA PRO A 124 -18.79 3.62 15.10
C PRO A 124 -19.71 2.78 16.02
N GLU A 125 -20.86 2.33 15.51
CA GLU A 125 -21.81 1.47 16.21
C GLU A 125 -21.23 0.09 16.57
N ARG A 126 -20.23 -0.41 15.83
CA ARG A 126 -19.57 -1.70 16.13
C ARG A 126 -18.64 -1.63 17.32
N GLU A 127 -18.03 -0.47 17.61
CA GLU A 127 -17.21 -0.31 18.81
C GLU A 127 -18.10 -0.25 20.05
N LEU A 128 -19.20 0.51 19.97
CA LEU A 128 -20.22 0.57 21.02
C LEU A 128 -20.87 -0.80 21.27
N ALA A 129 -21.18 -1.56 20.22
CA ALA A 129 -21.74 -2.91 20.34
C ALA A 129 -20.73 -3.96 20.84
N ARG A 130 -19.43 -3.80 20.56
CA ARG A 130 -18.38 -4.71 21.07
C ARG A 130 -18.09 -4.45 22.54
N SER A 131 -18.08 -3.20 22.97
CA SER A 131 -18.02 -2.82 24.39
C SER A 131 -19.25 -3.35 25.14
N LYS A 132 -20.47 -3.17 24.59
CA LYS A 132 -21.70 -3.74 25.18
C LYS A 132 -21.76 -5.27 25.17
N LYS A 133 -21.23 -5.96 24.15
CA LYS A 133 -21.21 -7.44 24.11
C LYS A 133 -20.27 -8.07 25.14
N HIS A 134 -19.19 -7.39 25.50
CA HIS A 134 -18.33 -7.81 26.60
C HIS A 134 -19.06 -7.73 27.95
N GLU A 135 -20.07 -6.87 28.06
CA GLU A 135 -20.90 -6.72 29.27
C GLU A 135 -22.16 -7.62 29.27
N LEU A 136 -22.73 -7.99 28.11
CA LEU A 136 -24.08 -8.57 28.02
C LEU A 136 -24.21 -10.00 27.46
N GLY A 137 -23.12 -10.70 27.12
CA GLY A 137 -23.14 -12.17 26.95
C GLY A 137 -24.23 -12.78 26.03
N CYS A 138 -24.65 -12.11 24.95
CA CYS A 138 -25.78 -12.58 24.12
C CYS A 138 -25.42 -12.86 22.65
N ALA A 139 -25.95 -13.98 22.12
CA ALA A 139 -25.71 -14.52 20.78
C ALA A 139 -26.44 -13.72 19.67
N PRO A 140 -25.94 -13.70 18.41
CA PRO A 140 -26.49 -12.85 17.36
C PRO A 140 -27.71 -13.44 16.62
N ASP A 141 -28.67 -12.57 16.25
CA ASP A 141 -29.82 -12.88 15.39
C ASP A 141 -29.50 -12.90 13.87
N GLU A 142 -30.39 -13.56 13.12
CA GLU A 142 -30.27 -13.98 11.73
C GLU A 142 -30.64 -12.95 10.64
N SER A 143 -30.83 -11.66 10.93
CA SER A 143 -31.13 -10.64 9.89
C SER A 143 -29.90 -10.15 9.09
N SER A 144 -28.84 -10.97 9.00
CA SER A 144 -27.44 -10.55 8.83
C SER A 144 -26.78 -10.87 7.48
N SER A 145 -27.49 -11.24 6.43
CA SER A 145 -26.89 -11.82 5.19
C SER A 145 -25.87 -10.90 4.48
N GLU A 146 -26.14 -9.59 4.40
CA GLU A 146 -25.21 -8.62 3.79
C GLU A 146 -24.09 -8.19 4.76
N GLN A 147 -24.38 -8.19 6.06
CA GLN A 147 -23.42 -7.89 7.13
C GLN A 147 -22.43 -9.06 7.40
N ILE A 148 -22.83 -10.30 7.11
CA ILE A 148 -21.99 -11.51 7.19
C ILE A 148 -20.93 -11.51 6.07
N SER A 149 -21.27 -11.05 4.86
CA SER A 149 -20.32 -10.96 3.72
C SER A 149 -19.11 -10.05 3.98
N LEU A 150 -19.27 -9.00 4.80
CA LEU A 150 -18.17 -8.14 5.26
C LEU A 150 -17.45 -8.68 6.51
N LYS A 151 -18.10 -9.53 7.33
CA LYS A 151 -17.48 -10.22 8.47
C LYS A 151 -16.36 -11.17 8.02
N GLU A 152 -16.48 -11.78 6.84
CA GLU A 152 -15.55 -12.82 6.38
C GLU A 152 -14.40 -12.31 5.49
N LYS A 153 -14.51 -11.09 4.94
CA LYS A 153 -13.48 -10.57 4.03
C LYS A 153 -12.32 -9.94 4.79
N ASN A 154 -11.15 -10.57 4.68
CA ASN A 154 -9.88 -9.99 5.09
C ASN A 154 -9.69 -8.60 4.46
N PHE A 155 -9.30 -7.62 5.28
CA PHE A 155 -9.14 -6.25 4.80
C PHE A 155 -8.09 -6.15 3.69
N TRP A 156 -6.95 -6.81 3.89
CA TRP A 156 -5.89 -6.91 2.91
C TRP A 156 -6.11 -8.13 2.02
N ASP A 157 -5.94 -7.96 0.71
CA ASP A 157 -6.19 -9.03 -0.26
C ASP A 157 -5.33 -10.25 0.03
N ARG A 158 -4.04 -10.01 0.29
CA ARG A 158 -2.98 -11.01 0.45
C ARG A 158 -1.85 -10.43 1.30
N ARG A 159 -0.88 -11.29 1.65
CA ARG A 159 0.41 -10.83 2.18
C ARG A 159 1.04 -9.80 1.22
N PRO A 160 1.75 -8.78 1.74
CA PRO A 160 2.30 -7.70 0.93
C PRO A 160 3.13 -8.23 -0.23
N PHE A 161 3.03 -7.60 -1.39
CA PHE A 161 4.06 -7.79 -2.41
C PHE A 161 5.36 -7.14 -1.94
N SER A 162 6.51 -7.74 -2.26
CA SER A 162 7.80 -7.12 -2.05
C SER A 162 8.79 -7.42 -3.16
N SER A 163 9.72 -6.50 -3.42
CA SER A 163 10.94 -6.78 -4.18
C SER A 163 12.11 -5.94 -3.66
N ILE A 164 13.34 -6.42 -3.83
CA ILE A 164 14.58 -5.74 -3.47
C ILE A 164 14.94 -4.80 -4.61
N VAL A 165 15.29 -3.57 -4.26
CA VAL A 165 15.67 -2.50 -5.18
C VAL A 165 17.19 -2.40 -5.20
N GLY A 166 17.83 -3.34 -5.89
CA GLY A 166 19.28 -3.55 -5.82
C GLY A 166 20.12 -2.65 -6.74
N THR A 167 19.51 -1.84 -7.61
CA THR A 167 20.23 -0.96 -8.54
C THR A 167 19.71 0.47 -8.49
N LEU A 168 20.58 1.44 -8.76
CA LEU A 168 20.20 2.85 -8.83
C LEU A 168 19.12 3.09 -9.89
N ARG A 169 19.27 2.48 -11.07
CA ARG A 169 18.27 2.57 -12.16
C ARG A 169 16.89 2.06 -11.73
N TYR A 170 16.84 0.96 -10.96
CA TYR A 170 15.58 0.46 -10.43
C TYR A 170 15.02 1.38 -9.35
N ALA A 171 15.89 1.89 -8.47
CA ALA A 171 15.52 2.88 -7.45
C ALA A 171 14.89 4.13 -8.05
N THR A 172 15.48 4.75 -9.07
CA THR A 172 14.93 5.93 -9.74
C THR A 172 13.58 5.63 -10.38
N ARG A 173 13.48 4.57 -11.18
CA ARG A 173 12.21 4.16 -11.82
C ARG A 173 11.10 3.89 -10.80
N LEU A 174 11.45 3.27 -9.68
CA LEU A 174 10.50 3.00 -8.61
C LEU A 174 10.05 4.29 -7.93
N THR A 175 10.97 5.19 -7.63
CA THR A 175 10.64 6.51 -7.07
C THR A 175 9.69 7.27 -8.00
N ASP A 176 9.99 7.33 -9.31
CA ASP A 176 9.11 7.98 -10.29
C ASP A 176 7.72 7.34 -10.32
N TYR A 177 7.67 6.01 -10.32
CA TYR A 177 6.41 5.27 -10.29
C TYR A 177 5.59 5.55 -9.03
N ILE A 178 6.24 5.60 -7.85
CA ILE A 178 5.60 5.93 -6.58
C ILE A 178 5.04 7.35 -6.61
N LYS A 179 5.83 8.32 -7.08
CA LYS A 179 5.43 9.73 -7.22
C LYS A 179 4.25 9.90 -8.18
N ILE A 180 4.30 9.27 -9.36
CA ILE A 180 3.19 9.29 -10.33
C ILE A 180 1.91 8.75 -9.68
N ASN A 181 1.99 7.61 -9.01
CA ASN A 181 0.82 7.00 -8.39
C ASN A 181 0.27 7.82 -7.21
N GLN A 182 1.14 8.55 -6.48
CA GLN A 182 0.71 9.50 -5.45
C GLN A 182 -0.08 10.67 -6.07
N LEU A 183 0.40 11.23 -7.18
CA LEU A 183 -0.28 12.30 -7.90
C LEU A 183 -1.63 11.80 -8.46
N GLU A 184 -1.66 10.60 -9.04
CA GLU A 184 -2.91 9.97 -9.49
C GLU A 184 -3.92 9.78 -8.35
N GLY A 185 -3.45 9.37 -7.17
CA GLY A 185 -4.29 9.27 -5.97
C GLY A 185 -4.86 10.61 -5.52
N ASN A 186 -4.19 11.71 -5.84
CA ASN A 186 -4.66 13.09 -5.60
C ASN A 186 -5.55 13.62 -6.74
N GLY A 187 -5.95 12.78 -7.71
CA GLY A 187 -6.82 13.15 -8.81
C GLY A 187 -6.12 13.70 -10.06
N ILE A 188 -4.79 13.71 -10.08
CA ILE A 188 -4.02 14.20 -11.23
C ILE A 188 -3.96 13.15 -12.33
N SER A 189 -4.18 13.55 -13.59
CA SER A 189 -4.10 12.61 -14.71
C SER A 189 -2.70 12.01 -14.87
N ARG A 190 -2.60 10.74 -15.26
CA ARG A 190 -1.30 10.05 -15.44
C ARG A 190 -0.35 10.78 -16.37
N ALA A 191 -0.88 11.34 -17.47
CA ALA A 191 -0.10 12.07 -18.45
C ALA A 191 0.53 13.31 -17.80
N TYR A 192 -0.25 14.07 -17.04
CA TYR A 192 0.25 15.23 -16.32
C TYR A 192 1.22 14.85 -15.20
N ALA A 193 0.90 13.82 -14.42
CA ALA A 193 1.78 13.32 -13.36
C ALA A 193 3.17 12.92 -13.89
N ARG A 194 3.24 12.30 -15.07
CA ARG A 194 4.51 11.98 -15.74
C ARG A 194 5.31 13.22 -16.11
N LEU A 195 4.64 14.25 -16.64
CA LEU A 195 5.28 15.52 -16.98
C LEU A 195 5.86 16.18 -15.73
N VAL A 196 5.08 16.23 -14.64
CA VAL A 196 5.52 16.81 -13.35
C VAL A 196 6.77 16.08 -12.83
N VAL A 197 6.73 14.75 -12.75
CA VAL A 197 7.86 13.96 -12.25
C VAL A 197 9.09 14.09 -13.16
N GLN A 198 8.90 14.16 -14.47
CA GLN A 198 10.00 14.43 -15.40
C GLN A 198 10.63 15.80 -15.11
N LYS A 199 9.82 16.85 -14.94
CA LYS A 199 10.32 18.19 -14.64
C LYS A 199 11.07 18.28 -13.30
N TRP A 200 10.62 17.55 -12.28
CA TRP A 200 11.35 17.41 -11.00
C TRP A 200 12.71 16.78 -11.20
N ARG A 201 12.80 15.71 -11.99
CA ARG A 201 14.07 15.04 -12.29
C ARG A 201 15.03 15.95 -13.04
N ASP A 202 14.50 16.74 -13.95
CA ASP A 202 15.27 17.66 -14.78
C ASP A 202 15.62 18.96 -14.00
N GLY A 203 15.23 19.08 -12.72
CA GLY A 203 15.55 20.21 -11.83
C GLY A 203 14.78 21.50 -12.15
N THR A 204 13.84 21.44 -13.10
CA THR A 204 13.11 22.62 -13.61
C THR A 204 11.92 23.02 -12.76
N TRP A 205 11.52 22.16 -11.80
CA TRP A 205 10.43 22.37 -10.86
C TRP A 205 10.88 21.87 -9.50
N GLN A 206 10.65 22.65 -8.43
CA GLN A 206 10.87 22.18 -7.07
C GLN A 206 9.80 21.12 -6.72
N GLU A 207 10.23 20.07 -6.01
CA GLU A 207 9.32 19.08 -5.47
C GLU A 207 8.40 19.76 -4.45
N PHE A 208 7.09 19.71 -4.68
CA PHE A 208 6.13 20.22 -3.70
C PHE A 208 6.04 19.18 -2.58
N GLU A 209 6.69 19.46 -1.45
CA GLU A 209 6.46 18.74 -0.20
C GLU A 209 5.14 19.25 0.40
N PRO A 210 4.04 18.46 0.40
CA PRO A 210 2.82 18.87 1.08
C PRO A 210 3.08 18.82 2.59
N GLY A 211 3.61 19.90 3.14
CA GLY A 211 4.04 20.00 4.53
C GLY A 211 4.75 21.29 4.93
N THR A 212 5.21 22.12 4.00
CA THR A 212 5.81 23.43 4.28
C THR A 212 4.88 24.56 3.81
N ALA A 213 3.68 24.63 4.36
CA ALA A 213 2.87 25.85 4.32
C ALA A 213 3.06 26.56 5.66
N GLY A 214 4.09 27.40 5.72
CA GLY A 214 4.44 28.15 6.93
C GLY A 214 5.90 28.54 6.91
N GLU A 215 6.27 29.47 6.02
CA GLU A 215 7.38 30.42 6.12
C GLU A 215 7.65 31.02 4.73
N TYR A 216 6.75 31.91 4.33
CA TYR A 216 7.11 33.08 3.52
C TYR A 216 6.27 34.21 4.08
N GLY A 217 6.90 35.01 4.96
CA GLY A 217 6.47 36.37 5.24
C GLY A 217 6.86 37.29 4.09
#